data_AF-A0A2S5MJ10-F1
#
_entry.id   AF-A0A2S5MJ10-F1
#
_cell.length_a   1.000
_cell.length_b   1.000
_cell.length_c   1.000
_cell.angle_alpha   90.00
_cell.angle_beta   90.00
_cell.angle_gamma   90.00
#
_symmetry.space_group_name_H-M   'P 1'
#
loop_
_entity.id
_entity.type
_entity.pdbx_description
1 polymer ?
#
loop_
_entity_poly.entity_id
_entity_poly.type
_entity_poly.pdbx_seq_one_letter_code
_entity_poly.pdbx_strand_id
1 'polypeptide(L)'
;MSQEHVYPPVSLYVDGILGRCPRCGKGHMIRGLLTVAPTCEVCGLDFSFADAGDGPAIMVMTVVGFVAIAVLWYVEVTYQPSYWVHAAILVPLSAILCVGLLRPMKGLLIALQYFNKAEESRHQS
;
A
#
# COMPACT_ATOMS: atom_id res chain seq x y z
N MET A 1 -1.39 25.45 28.02
CA MET A 1 -0.13 25.18 27.30
C MET A 1 -0.28 23.85 26.57
N SER A 2 -0.81 23.86 25.36
CA SER A 2 -0.83 22.68 24.48
C SER A 2 0.61 22.43 24.04
N GLN A 3 1.23 21.37 24.55
CA GLN A 3 2.57 20.99 24.10
C GLN A 3 2.50 20.62 22.62
N GLU A 4 3.11 21.47 21.79
CA GLU A 4 3.27 21.22 20.37
C GLU A 4 4.30 20.09 20.22
N HIS A 5 3.81 18.85 20.22
CA HIS A 5 4.64 17.68 19.98
C HIS A 5 5.24 17.80 18.57
N VAL A 6 6.49 18.25 18.51
CA VAL A 6 7.30 18.27 17.28
C VAL A 6 7.61 16.81 16.92
N TYR A 7 6.90 16.29 15.93
CA TYR A 7 7.18 14.96 15.40
C TYR A 7 8.42 15.01 14.48
N PRO A 8 9.25 13.96 14.46
CA PRO A 8 10.38 13.91 13.54
C PRO A 8 9.89 13.95 12.09
N PRO A 9 10.70 14.45 11.13
CA PRO A 9 10.33 14.44 9.72
C PRO A 9 10.19 12.97 9.28
N VAL A 10 8.95 12.55 9.07
CA VAL A 10 8.65 11.23 8.51
C VAL A 10 8.78 11.28 6.99
N SER A 11 9.23 10.18 6.44
CA SER A 11 9.33 9.99 5.00
C SER A 11 8.03 9.37 4.49
N LEU A 12 7.17 10.18 3.87
CA LEU A 12 5.88 9.76 3.31
C LEU A 12 5.97 8.43 2.54
N TYR A 13 6.96 8.30 1.66
CA TYR A 13 7.16 7.13 0.82
C TYR A 13 7.63 5.91 1.59
N VAL A 14 8.69 6.04 2.38
CA VAL A 14 9.29 4.89 3.08
C VAL A 14 8.40 4.45 4.24
N ASP A 15 7.94 5.39 5.08
CA ASP A 15 7.06 5.07 6.21
C ASP A 15 5.68 4.59 5.72
N GLY A 16 5.16 5.14 4.61
CA GLY A 16 3.95 4.65 3.97
C GLY A 16 4.09 3.22 3.44
N ILE A 17 5.17 2.91 2.69
CA ILE A 17 5.44 1.57 2.17
C ILE A 17 5.65 0.55 3.30
N LEU A 18 6.34 0.94 4.38
CA LEU A 18 6.56 0.07 5.54
C LEU A 18 5.32 -0.07 6.44
N GLY A 19 4.23 0.64 6.17
CA GLY A 19 3.00 0.59 6.97
C GLY A 19 3.17 1.23 8.37
N ARG A 20 4.04 2.24 8.47
CA ARG A 20 4.30 3.02 9.68
C ARG A 20 3.39 4.24 9.76
N CYS A 21 3.21 4.76 10.97
CA CYS A 21 2.35 5.90 11.22
C CYS A 21 2.91 7.18 10.54
N PRO A 22 2.11 7.90 9.73
CA PRO A 22 2.53 9.10 9.01
C PRO A 22 2.76 10.32 9.92
N ARG A 23 2.46 10.22 11.22
CA ARG A 23 2.73 11.27 12.20
C ARG A 23 4.01 11.02 12.99
N CYS A 24 4.26 9.79 13.44
CA CYS A 24 5.38 9.50 14.34
C CYS A 24 6.50 8.63 13.74
N GLY A 25 6.27 7.97 12.60
CA GLY A 25 7.25 7.11 11.92
C GLY A 25 7.65 5.85 12.69
N LYS A 26 7.07 5.59 13.86
CA LYS A 26 7.46 4.48 14.76
C LYS A 26 6.36 3.46 15.00
N GLY A 27 5.10 3.90 15.08
CA GLY A 27 3.97 3.00 15.30
C GLY A 27 3.56 2.29 14.02
N HIS A 28 3.06 1.05 14.13
CA HIS A 28 2.55 0.29 12.99
C HIS A 28 1.08 0.62 12.75
N MET A 29 0.74 0.97 11.52
CA MET A 29 -0.62 1.27 11.08
C MET A 29 -1.31 0.03 10.49
N ILE A 30 -0.55 -0.82 9.79
CA ILE A 30 -1.06 -2.05 9.19
C ILE A 30 -0.60 -3.23 10.05
N ARG A 31 -1.56 -3.96 10.63
CA ARG A 31 -1.32 -5.23 11.33
C ARG A 31 -1.68 -6.39 10.41
N GLY A 32 -0.75 -7.34 10.25
CA GLY A 32 -0.95 -8.47 9.34
C GLY A 32 -1.05 -8.02 7.88
N LEU A 33 -1.89 -8.67 7.08
CA LEU A 33 -1.88 -8.49 5.62
C LEU A 33 -2.66 -7.26 5.14
N LEU A 34 -3.87 -7.02 5.65
CA LEU A 34 -4.76 -5.95 5.16
C LEU A 34 -5.44 -5.16 6.28
N THR A 35 -5.22 -5.51 7.54
CA THR A 35 -5.95 -4.93 8.68
C THR A 35 -5.31 -3.63 9.10
N VAL A 36 -6.09 -2.54 9.07
CA VAL A 36 -5.67 -1.24 9.59
C VAL A 36 -5.99 -1.19 11.08
N ALA A 37 -5.02 -0.82 11.90
CA ALA A 37 -5.25 -0.60 13.32
C ALA A 37 -6.10 0.66 13.50
N PRO A 38 -7.05 0.70 14.46
CA PRO A 38 -7.89 1.88 14.68
C PRO A 38 -7.09 3.07 15.23
N THR A 39 -6.04 2.83 16.01
CA THR A 39 -5.22 3.89 16.63
C THR A 39 -3.74 3.52 16.60
N CYS A 40 -2.89 4.55 16.54
CA CYS A 40 -1.45 4.37 16.64
C CYS A 40 -1.01 4.10 18.10
N GLU A 41 -0.22 3.04 18.29
CA GLU A 41 0.30 2.62 19.60
C GLU A 41 1.24 3.64 20.27
N VAL A 42 1.86 4.55 19.50
CA VAL A 42 2.88 5.49 20.00
C VAL A 42 2.36 6.92 20.14
N CYS A 43 1.63 7.42 19.14
CA CYS A 43 1.16 8.81 19.12
C CYS A 43 -0.35 8.97 19.34
N GLY A 44 -1.09 7.86 19.43
CA GLY A 44 -2.55 7.88 19.61
C GLY A 44 -3.32 8.47 18.43
N LEU A 45 -2.72 8.58 17.24
CA LEU A 45 -3.42 9.03 16.04
C LEU A 45 -4.52 8.01 15.69
N ASP A 46 -5.76 8.48 15.61
CA ASP A 46 -6.90 7.70 15.14
C ASP A 46 -6.82 7.55 13.61
N PHE A 47 -6.80 6.32 13.12
CA PHE A 47 -6.75 5.98 11.69
C PHE A 47 -8.16 5.83 11.08
N SER A 48 -9.23 6.15 11.79
CA SER A 48 -10.60 6.11 11.24
C SER A 48 -10.81 7.05 10.04
N PHE A 49 -9.92 8.03 9.81
CA PHE A 49 -9.96 8.87 8.60
C PHE A 49 -9.49 8.14 7.34
N ALA A 50 -8.81 7.01 7.51
CA ALA A 50 -8.15 6.21 6.49
C ALA A 50 -9.11 5.21 5.86
N ASP A 51 -10.24 5.71 5.34
CA ASP A 51 -11.13 4.90 4.50
C ASP A 51 -10.54 4.83 3.09
N ALA A 52 -9.45 4.07 2.97
CA ALA A 52 -8.93 3.68 1.67
C ALA A 52 -9.86 2.58 1.14
N GLY A 53 -10.92 2.99 0.43
CA GLY A 53 -11.79 2.08 -0.34
C GLY A 53 -11.01 1.26 -1.38
N ASP A 54 -11.68 0.60 -2.33
CA ASP A 54 -11.04 -0.37 -3.24
C ASP A 54 -10.06 0.20 -4.29
N GLY A 55 -9.78 1.51 -4.29
CA GLY A 55 -8.84 2.18 -5.20
C GLY A 55 -7.43 1.55 -5.32
N PRO A 56 -6.75 1.17 -4.22
CA PRO A 56 -5.46 0.47 -4.31
C PRO A 56 -5.58 -0.90 -4.98
N ALA A 57 -6.67 -1.63 -4.75
CA ALA A 57 -6.80 -2.99 -5.26
C ALA A 57 -6.87 -3.00 -6.80
N ILE A 58 -7.56 -2.03 -7.40
CA ILE A 58 -7.66 -1.89 -8.86
C ILE A 58 -6.29 -1.60 -9.48
N MET A 59 -5.52 -0.65 -8.92
CA MET A 59 -4.16 -0.37 -9.42
C MET A 59 -3.25 -1.59 -9.35
N VAL A 60 -3.30 -2.36 -8.24
CA VAL A 60 -2.52 -3.61 -8.13
C VAL A 60 -2.96 -4.60 -9.21
N MET A 61 -4.27 -4.82 -9.37
CA MET A 61 -4.78 -5.78 -10.34
C MET A 61 -4.40 -5.42 -11.79
N THR A 62 -4.42 -4.14 -12.16
CA THR A 62 -3.99 -3.70 -13.50
C THR A 62 -2.51 -3.97 -13.74
N VAL A 63 -1.65 -3.62 -12.79
CA VAL A 63 -0.19 -3.85 -12.91
C VAL A 63 0.12 -5.34 -12.96
N VAL A 64 -0.49 -6.14 -12.07
CA VAL A 64 -0.31 -7.59 -12.04
C VAL A 64 -0.80 -8.22 -13.34
N GLY A 65 -1.96 -7.80 -13.87
CA GLY A 65 -2.47 -8.27 -15.15
C GLY A 65 -1.54 -7.96 -16.33
N PHE A 66 -0.98 -6.75 -16.36
CA PHE A 66 -0.04 -6.36 -17.42
C PHE A 66 1.25 -7.20 -17.37
N VAL A 67 1.82 -7.40 -16.18
CA VAL A 67 2.99 -8.26 -15.96
C VAL A 67 2.67 -9.71 -16.34
N ALA A 68 1.50 -10.21 -15.94
CA ALA A 68 1.07 -11.56 -16.25
C ALA A 68 0.99 -11.81 -17.76
N ILE A 69 0.41 -10.88 -18.53
CA ILE A 69 0.32 -10.98 -19.98
C ILE A 69 1.71 -10.92 -20.63
N ALA A 70 2.59 -10.02 -20.16
CA ALA A 70 3.96 -9.92 -20.67
C ALA A 70 4.76 -11.21 -20.45
N VAL A 71 4.62 -11.82 -19.28
CA VAL A 71 5.24 -13.13 -18.97
C VAL A 71 4.64 -14.23 -19.83
N LEU A 72 3.31 -14.29 -19.96
CA LEU A 72 2.64 -15.30 -20.79
C LEU A 72 3.12 -15.23 -22.24
N TRP A 73 3.17 -14.01 -22.80
CA TRP A 73 3.65 -13.78 -24.17
C TRP A 73 5.12 -14.19 -24.34
N TYR A 74 5.99 -13.83 -23.39
CA TYR A 74 7.41 -14.20 -23.44
C TYR A 74 7.64 -15.71 -23.40
N VAL A 75 6.93 -16.42 -22.51
CA VAL A 75 7.08 -17.87 -22.36
C VAL A 75 6.51 -18.61 -23.57
N GLU A 76 5.39 -18.16 -24.12
CA GLU A 76 4.80 -18.71 -25.35
C GLU A 76 5.78 -18.61 -26.53
N VAL A 77 6.41 -17.44 -26.72
CA VAL A 77 7.37 -17.19 -27.80
C VAL A 77 8.65 -17.99 -27.63
N THR A 78 9.14 -18.16 -26.40
CA THR A 78 10.49 -18.71 -26.17
C THR A 78 10.50 -20.24 -26.04
N TYR A 79 9.47 -20.83 -25.43
CA TYR A 79 9.54 -22.22 -24.99
C TYR A 79 8.43 -23.15 -25.52
N GLN A 80 7.36 -22.62 -26.13
CA GLN A 80 6.12 -23.38 -26.43
C GLN A 80 5.75 -24.45 -25.36
N PRO A 81 5.82 -24.15 -24.05
CA PRO A 81 5.62 -25.18 -23.06
C PRO A 81 4.12 -25.46 -22.87
N SER A 82 3.80 -26.67 -22.43
CA SER A 82 2.42 -27.07 -22.14
C SER A 82 1.71 -26.08 -21.18
N TYR A 83 0.41 -25.84 -21.39
CA TYR A 83 -0.40 -24.87 -20.65
C TYR A 83 -0.37 -25.04 -19.11
N TRP A 84 -0.08 -26.25 -18.61
CA TRP A 84 0.02 -26.52 -17.17
C TRP A 84 1.24 -25.88 -16.51
N VAL A 85 2.37 -25.79 -17.20
CA VAL A 85 3.60 -25.15 -16.66
C VAL A 85 3.39 -23.64 -16.56
N HIS A 86 2.73 -23.05 -17.56
CA HIS A 86 2.31 -21.65 -17.51
C HIS A 86 1.42 -21.37 -16.30
N ALA A 87 0.38 -22.18 -16.08
CA ALA A 87 -0.50 -22.01 -14.93
C ALA A 87 0.26 -22.19 -13.60
N ALA A 88 1.13 -23.19 -13.50
CA ALA A 88 1.91 -23.49 -12.30
C ALA A 88 2.90 -22.37 -11.92
N ILE A 89 3.39 -21.56 -12.87
CA ILE A 89 4.27 -20.42 -12.61
C ILE A 89 3.45 -19.14 -12.39
N LEU A 90 2.45 -18.91 -13.22
CA LEU A 90 1.69 -17.66 -13.23
C LEU A 90 0.82 -17.50 -11.97
N VAL A 91 0.21 -18.59 -11.50
CA VAL A 91 -0.63 -18.57 -10.29
C VAL A 91 0.17 -18.15 -9.05
N PRO A 92 1.30 -18.79 -8.69
CA PRO A 92 2.06 -18.34 -7.53
C PRO A 92 2.71 -16.97 -7.76
N LEU A 93 3.19 -16.67 -8.97
CA LEU A 93 3.78 -15.36 -9.27
C LEU A 93 2.76 -14.22 -9.08
N SER A 94 1.57 -14.36 -9.66
CA SER A 94 0.50 -13.37 -9.52
C SER A 94 0.02 -13.25 -8.07
N ALA A 95 -0.12 -14.36 -7.33
CA ALA A 95 -0.50 -14.33 -5.93
C ALA A 95 0.52 -13.58 -5.06
N ILE A 96 1.82 -13.87 -5.24
CA ILE A 96 2.90 -13.18 -4.54
C ILE A 96 2.90 -11.68 -4.89
N LEU A 97 2.73 -11.34 -6.17
CA LEU A 97 2.75 -9.96 -6.63
C LEU A 97 1.55 -9.16 -6.10
N CYS A 98 0.35 -9.74 -6.13
CA CYS A 98 -0.85 -9.15 -5.53
C CYS A 98 -0.65 -8.90 -4.02
N VAL A 99 -0.29 -9.94 -3.27
CA VAL A 99 -0.14 -9.84 -1.81
C VAL A 99 0.98 -8.87 -1.42
N GLY A 100 2.11 -8.92 -2.15
CA GLY A 100 3.26 -8.08 -1.93
C GLY A 100 3.02 -6.60 -2.24
N LEU A 101 2.20 -6.29 -3.25
CA LEU A 101 1.94 -4.91 -3.68
C LEU A 101 0.74 -4.27 -2.97
N LEU A 102 -0.24 -5.06 -2.53
CA LEU A 102 -1.39 -4.56 -1.77
C LEU A 102 -1.00 -3.90 -0.44
N ARG A 103 -0.06 -4.51 0.30
CA ARG A 103 0.44 -3.97 1.57
C ARG A 103 1.05 -2.56 1.46
N PRO A 104 2.07 -2.34 0.62
CA PRO A 104 2.73 -1.03 0.53
C PRO A 104 1.81 0.02 -0.09
N MET A 105 0.97 -0.33 -1.08
CA MET A 105 0.04 0.64 -1.66
C MET A 105 -1.02 1.09 -0.66
N LYS A 106 -1.58 0.19 0.14
CA LYS A 106 -2.53 0.57 1.19
C LYS A 106 -1.87 1.51 2.21
N GLY A 107 -0.65 1.20 2.64
CA GLY A 107 0.09 2.05 3.58
C GLY A 107 0.42 3.43 3.01
N LEU A 108 0.85 3.49 1.75
CA LEU A 108 1.17 4.72 1.05
C LEU A 108 -0.07 5.60 0.84
N LEU A 109 -1.20 5.02 0.43
CA LEU A 109 -2.43 5.78 0.22
C LEU A 109 -2.97 6.39 1.51
N ILE A 110 -2.92 5.66 2.63
CA ILE A 110 -3.34 6.21 3.91
C ILE A 110 -2.40 7.34 4.35
N ALA A 111 -1.09 7.18 4.14
CA ALA A 111 -0.13 8.25 4.38
C ALA A 111 -0.43 9.48 3.50
N LEU A 112 -0.67 9.28 2.21
CA LEU A 112 -1.06 10.35 1.27
C LEU A 112 -2.37 11.05 1.70
N GLN A 113 -3.38 10.29 2.12
CA GLN A 113 -4.63 10.85 2.63
C GLN A 113 -4.41 11.73 3.87
N TYR A 114 -3.51 11.33 4.76
CA TYR A 114 -3.14 12.12 5.94
C TYR A 114 -2.50 13.46 5.55
N PHE A 115 -1.57 13.46 4.59
CA PHE A 115 -0.88 14.68 4.15
C PHE A 115 -1.76 15.57 3.25
N ASN A 116 -2.54 15.02 2.31
CA ASN A 116 -3.42 15.81 1.44
C ASN A 116 -4.61 16.43 2.21
N LYS A 117 -5.17 15.76 3.22
CA LYS A 117 -6.22 16.38 4.06
C LYS A 117 -5.71 17.58 4.87
N ALA A 118 -4.41 17.67 5.13
CA ALA A 118 -3.82 18.87 5.71
C ALA A 118 -3.85 20.06 4.73
N GLU A 119 -3.83 19.79 3.42
CA GLU A 119 -3.81 20.81 2.36
C GLU A 119 -5.20 21.42 2.10
N GLU A 120 -6.26 20.61 2.11
CA GLU A 120 -7.66 21.09 1.91
C GLU A 120 -8.09 22.08 3.01
N SER A 121 -7.56 21.95 4.23
CA SER A 121 -7.86 22.86 5.35
C SER A 121 -7.25 24.26 5.20
N ARG A 122 -6.32 24.46 4.26
CA ARG A 122 -5.59 25.74 4.08
C ARG A 122 -6.28 26.72 3.14
N HIS A 123 -7.31 26.29 2.40
CA HIS A 123 -7.97 27.09 1.37
C HIS A 123 -9.35 27.65 1.77
N GLN A 124 -9.75 27.54 3.04
CA GLN A 124 -11.02 28.12 3.56
C GLN A 124 -10.82 29.18 4.65
N SER A 125 -9.80 30.04 4.52
CA SER A 125 -9.66 31.27 5.34
C SER A 125 -9.93 32.52 4.53
#